data_AF-A0A4Q3SAV6-F1
#
_entry.id   AF-A0A4Q3SAV6-F1
#
_cell.length_a   1.000
_cell.length_b   1.000
_cell.length_c   1.000
_cell.angle_alpha   90.00
_cell.angle_beta   90.00
_cell.angle_gamma   90.00
#
_symmetry.space_group_name_H-M   'P 1'
#
loop_
_entity.id
_entity.type
_entity.pdbx_description
1 polymer ?
#
loop_
_entity_poly.entity_id
_entity_poly.type
_entity_poly.pdbx_seq_one_letter_code
_entity_poly.pdbx_strand_id
1 'polypeptide(L)'
;LVVTLAGAVFLAAYAVIALRRALRPAAMAVRGGRQLSLKAALGTVLGLTFLNPHVYLDTVVLLGSLSARYDGGDQRVAYAGGAMLASFVWFFALGYGARLLAPLFARPAAWRVLDGLIAAVMAALSLSLLASLV
;
A
#
# COMPACT_ATOMS: atom_id res chain seq x y z
N LEU A 1 -10.94 -22.49 -0.15
CA LEU A 1 -10.64 -23.14 -1.44
C LEU A 1 -10.91 -22.20 -2.63
N VAL A 2 -12.15 -21.82 -2.94
CA VAL A 2 -12.45 -20.87 -4.04
C VAL A 2 -11.75 -19.52 -3.88
N VAL A 3 -11.81 -18.92 -2.68
CA VAL A 3 -11.13 -17.65 -2.37
C VAL A 3 -9.61 -17.76 -2.53
N THR A 4 -9.04 -18.89 -2.11
CA THR A 4 -7.60 -19.15 -2.15
C THR A 4 -7.09 -19.34 -3.58
N LEU A 5 -7.82 -20.10 -4.42
CA LEU A 5 -7.50 -20.29 -5.83
C LEU A 5 -7.67 -18.98 -6.61
N ALA A 6 -8.76 -18.24 -6.38
CA ALA A 6 -8.98 -16.93 -7.00
C ALA A 6 -7.87 -15.93 -6.63
N GLY A 7 -7.47 -15.89 -5.35
CA GLY A 7 -6.36 -15.08 -4.86
C GLY A 7 -5.02 -15.47 -5.49
N ALA A 8 -4.72 -16.77 -5.59
CA ALA A 8 -3.50 -17.27 -6.21
C ALA A 8 -3.41 -16.88 -7.69
N VAL A 9 -4.50 -17.04 -8.46
CA VAL A 9 -4.58 -16.64 -9.88
C VAL A 9 -4.41 -15.14 -10.03
N PHE A 10 -5.06 -14.34 -9.18
CA PHE A 10 -4.93 -12.88 -9.20
C PHE A 10 -3.48 -12.44 -8.94
N LEU A 11 -2.83 -12.99 -7.92
CA LEU A 11 -1.44 -12.67 -7.58
C LEU A 11 -0.47 -13.12 -8.68
N ALA A 12 -0.69 -14.29 -9.27
CA ALA A 12 0.12 -14.79 -10.39
C ALA A 12 -0.01 -13.89 -11.62
N ALA A 13 -1.23 -13.47 -11.96
CA ALA A 13 -1.47 -12.52 -13.05
C ALA A 13 -0.75 -11.18 -12.80
N TYR A 14 -0.82 -10.67 -11.58
CA TYR A 14 -0.14 -9.42 -11.19
C TYR A 14 1.39 -9.55 -11.27
N ALA A 15 1.95 -10.67 -10.82
CA ALA A 15 3.38 -10.96 -10.93
C ALA A 15 3.85 -10.95 -12.39
N VAL A 16 3.07 -11.56 -13.31
CA VAL A 16 3.37 -11.54 -14.75
C VAL A 16 3.28 -10.13 -15.33
N ILE A 17 2.28 -9.33 -14.93
CA ILE A 17 2.15 -7.93 -15.37
C ILE A 17 3.34 -7.08 -14.88
N ALA A 18 3.73 -7.23 -13.62
CA ALA A 18 4.88 -6.53 -13.04
C ALA A 18 6.19 -6.94 -13.72
N LEU A 19 6.40 -8.24 -13.98
CA LEU A 19 7.57 -8.74 -14.70
C LEU A 19 7.63 -8.20 -16.14
N ARG A 20 6.50 -8.12 -16.84
CA ARG A 20 6.42 -7.50 -18.18
C ARG A 20 6.80 -6.01 -18.14
N ARG A 21 6.40 -5.27 -17.10
CA ARG A 21 6.79 -3.87 -16.89
C ARG A 21 8.29 -3.73 -16.59
N ALA A 22 8.86 -4.62 -15.79
CA ALA A 22 10.30 -4.65 -15.52
C ALA A 22 11.16 -4.95 -16.77
N LEU A 23 10.64 -5.75 -17.71
CA LEU A 23 11.30 -6.08 -18.98
C LEU A 23 11.16 -4.97 -20.03
N ARG A 24 10.08 -4.18 -19.99
CA ARG A 24 9.87 -2.99 -20.83
C ARG A 24 9.67 -1.74 -19.97
N PRO A 25 10.72 -1.25 -19.30
CA PRO A 25 10.62 -0.03 -18.50
C PRO A 25 10.41 1.16 -19.43
N ALA A 26 9.15 1.51 -19.67
CA ALA A 26 8.86 2.87 -20.08
C ALA A 26 9.19 3.74 -18.86
N ALA A 27 10.25 4.55 -18.96
CA ALA A 27 10.42 5.64 -18.01
C ALA A 27 9.08 6.38 -17.93
N MET A 28 8.61 6.74 -16.73
CA MET A 28 7.55 7.74 -16.63
C MET A 28 8.09 8.99 -17.31
N ALA A 29 7.82 9.14 -18.60
CA ALA A 29 7.84 10.43 -19.23
C ALA A 29 6.82 11.21 -18.43
N VAL A 30 7.29 12.13 -17.60
CA VAL A 30 6.48 13.21 -17.06
C VAL A 30 6.01 13.97 -18.29
N ARG A 31 4.98 13.44 -18.96
CA ARG A 31 4.24 14.16 -19.98
C ARG A 31 3.82 15.42 -19.24
N GLY A 32 4.26 16.59 -19.73
CA GLY A 32 3.92 17.91 -19.19
C GLY A 32 2.42 18.16 -19.28
N GLY A 33 1.65 17.38 -18.53
CA GLY A 33 0.21 17.29 -18.53
C GLY A 33 -0.28 18.08 -17.35
N ARG A 34 -0.95 19.20 -17.66
CA ARG A 34 -1.84 20.00 -16.83
C ARG A 34 -1.70 19.75 -15.33
N GLN A 35 -1.02 20.67 -14.63
CA GLN A 35 -0.94 20.68 -13.17
C GLN A 35 -2.34 20.45 -12.59
N LEU A 36 -2.48 19.32 -11.90
CA LEU A 36 -3.74 18.93 -11.30
C LEU A 36 -4.10 19.99 -10.25
N SER A 37 -5.31 20.55 -10.33
CA SER A 37 -5.70 21.61 -9.40
C SER A 37 -5.75 21.07 -7.98
N LEU A 38 -5.40 21.90 -6.99
CA LEU A 38 -5.38 21.50 -5.57
C LEU A 38 -6.73 20.92 -5.12
N LYS A 39 -7.84 21.47 -5.63
CA LYS A 39 -9.20 20.94 -5.40
C LYS A 39 -9.40 19.55 -6.00
N ALA A 40 -8.93 19.30 -7.22
CA ALA A 40 -9.01 17.98 -7.83
C ALA A 40 -8.12 16.96 -7.09
N ALA A 41 -6.95 17.38 -6.59
CA ALA A 41 -6.05 16.52 -5.83
C ALA A 41 -6.70 16.10 -4.51
N LEU A 42 -7.17 17.07 -3.74
CA LEU A 42 -7.89 16.84 -2.49
C LEU A 42 -9.14 15.99 -2.72
N GLY A 43 -9.96 16.32 -3.72
CA GLY A 43 -11.16 15.54 -4.02
C GLY A 43 -10.85 14.08 -4.38
N THR A 44 -9.79 13.85 -5.16
CA THR A 44 -9.35 12.48 -5.52
C THR A 44 -8.83 11.73 -4.31
N VAL A 45 -7.98 12.35 -3.48
CA VAL A 45 -7.42 11.71 -2.27
C VAL A 45 -8.51 11.43 -1.25
N LEU A 46 -9.42 12.38 -1.01
CA LEU A 46 -10.55 12.22 -0.09
C LEU A 46 -11.52 11.14 -0.59
N GLY A 47 -11.81 11.15 -1.89
CA GLY A 47 -12.61 10.10 -2.54
C GLY A 47 -11.96 8.73 -2.37
N LEU A 48 -10.69 8.56 -2.75
CA LEU A 48 -10.00 7.28 -2.62
C LEU A 48 -9.87 6.81 -1.16
N THR A 49 -9.79 7.73 -0.19
CA THR A 49 -9.66 7.39 1.23
C THR A 49 -11.01 7.03 1.85
N PHE A 50 -12.02 7.90 1.72
CA PHE A 50 -13.32 7.71 2.37
C PHE A 50 -14.28 6.79 1.60
N LEU A 51 -14.15 6.70 0.27
CA LEU A 51 -14.97 5.77 -0.51
C LEU A 51 -14.41 4.34 -0.45
N ASN A 52 -13.26 4.12 0.20
CA ASN A 52 -12.68 2.81 0.40
C ASN A 52 -13.25 2.17 1.68
N PRO A 53 -14.15 1.17 1.56
CA PRO A 53 -14.74 0.51 2.73
C PRO A 53 -13.68 -0.16 3.63
N HIS A 54 -12.53 -0.52 3.07
CA HIS A 54 -11.43 -1.14 3.79
C HIS A 54 -10.84 -0.22 4.87
N VAL A 55 -10.84 1.09 4.65
CA VAL A 55 -10.26 2.03 5.63
C VAL A 55 -11.01 1.96 6.95
N TYR A 56 -12.32 1.73 6.91
CA TYR A 56 -13.16 1.61 8.11
C TYR A 56 -12.90 0.29 8.84
N LEU A 57 -12.65 -0.79 8.10
CA LEU A 57 -12.29 -2.08 8.70
C LEU A 57 -10.97 -1.96 9.47
N ASP A 58 -9.96 -1.32 8.90
CA ASP A 58 -8.65 -1.20 9.55
C ASP A 58 -8.67 -0.22 10.73
N THR A 59 -9.34 0.93 10.58
CA THR A 59 -9.27 2.02 11.56
C THR A 59 -10.35 1.98 12.63
N VAL A 60 -11.57 1.56 12.30
CA VAL A 60 -12.69 1.54 13.25
C VAL A 60 -12.85 0.15 13.84
N VAL A 61 -12.81 -0.90 13.02
CA VAL A 61 -13.11 -2.26 13.47
C VAL A 61 -11.88 -2.94 14.10
N LEU A 62 -10.75 -3.01 13.38
CA LEU A 62 -9.54 -3.67 13.89
C LEU A 62 -8.89 -2.87 15.02
N LEU A 63 -8.57 -1.59 14.78
CA LEU A 63 -7.98 -0.74 15.83
C LEU A 63 -8.94 -0.52 17.01
N GLY A 64 -10.24 -0.36 16.73
CA GLY A 64 -11.26 -0.25 17.77
C GLY A 64 -11.41 -1.51 18.62
N SER A 65 -11.46 -2.69 18.01
CA SER A 65 -11.53 -3.97 18.75
C SER A 65 -10.27 -4.25 19.58
N LEU A 66 -9.09 -3.81 19.12
CA LEU A 66 -7.85 -3.89 19.91
C LEU A 66 -7.89 -2.93 21.11
N SER A 67 -8.46 -1.74 20.94
CA SER A 67 -8.63 -0.78 22.04
C SER A 67 -9.60 -1.27 23.14
N ALA A 68 -10.57 -2.12 22.78
CA ALA A 68 -11.56 -2.67 23.71
C ALA A 68 -10.96 -3.66 24.73
N ARG A 69 -9.75 -4.16 24.50
CA ARG A 69 -9.02 -5.05 25.42
C ARG A 69 -8.44 -4.32 26.64
N TYR A 70 -8.42 -2.99 26.62
CA TYR A 70 -7.95 -2.16 27.72
C TYR A 70 -9.16 -1.65 28.51
N ASP A 71 -9.32 -2.13 29.74
CA ASP A 71 -10.54 -1.91 30.55
C ASP A 71 -10.42 -0.78 31.58
N GLY A 72 -9.46 0.14 31.40
CA GLY A 72 -9.30 1.34 32.22
C GLY A 72 -9.24 2.61 31.36
N GLY A 73 -9.93 3.67 31.78
CA GLY A 73 -9.97 4.96 31.07
C GLY A 73 -8.58 5.49 30.68
N ASP A 74 -7.61 5.40 31.60
CA ASP A 74 -6.23 5.85 31.36
C ASP A 74 -5.46 4.99 30.34
N GLN A 75 -5.69 3.67 30.33
CA GLN A 75 -5.02 2.76 29.38
C GLN A 75 -5.53 2.95 27.95
N ARG A 76 -6.82 3.27 27.77
CA ARG A 76 -7.40 3.59 26.46
C ARG A 76 -6.85 4.89 25.90
N VAL A 77 -6.65 5.91 26.74
CA VAL A 77 -6.05 7.19 26.34
C VAL A 77 -4.57 6.99 25.95
N ALA A 78 -3.82 6.21 26.72
CA ALA A 78 -2.44 5.86 26.37
C ALA A 78 -2.34 5.07 25.04
N TYR A 79 -3.26 4.12 24.81
CA TYR A 79 -3.35 3.38 23.54
C TYR A 79 -3.65 4.31 22.36
N ALA A 80 -4.64 5.20 22.51
CA ALA A 80 -4.96 6.18 21.48
C ALA A 80 -3.77 7.10 21.18
N GLY A 81 -3.08 7.60 22.20
CA GLY A 81 -1.86 8.40 22.06
C GLY A 81 -0.75 7.65 21.32
N GLY A 82 -0.52 6.38 21.67
CA GLY A 82 0.44 5.52 20.98
C GLY A 82 0.08 5.26 19.52
N ALA A 83 -1.18 4.98 19.23
CA ALA A 83 -1.67 4.79 17.85
C ALA A 83 -1.54 6.07 17.01
N MET A 84 -1.83 7.24 17.59
CA MET A 84 -1.64 8.54 16.93
C MET A 84 -0.16 8.81 16.66
N LEU A 85 0.72 8.57 17.64
CA LEU A 85 2.16 8.77 17.48
C LEU A 85 2.75 7.82 16.43
N ALA A 86 2.38 6.53 16.48
CA ALA A 86 2.80 5.54 15.49
C ALA A 86 2.34 5.93 14.08
N SER A 87 1.09 6.40 13.94
CA SER A 87 0.57 6.91 12.67
C SER A 87 1.35 8.13 12.20
N PHE A 88 1.62 9.09 13.09
CA PHE A 88 2.39 10.28 12.77
C PHE A 88 3.80 9.94 12.27
N VAL A 89 4.52 9.09 13.01
CA VAL A 89 5.86 8.61 12.62
C VAL A 89 5.81 7.90 11.27
N TRP A 90 4.83 7.01 11.07
CA TRP A 90 4.66 6.26 9.83
C TRP A 90 4.39 7.16 8.62
N PHE A 91 3.43 8.07 8.72
CA PHE A 91 3.08 8.99 7.62
C PHE A 91 4.23 9.95 7.29
N PHE A 92 4.92 10.48 8.29
CA PHE A 92 6.09 11.33 8.07
C PHE A 92 7.25 10.54 7.45
N ALA A 93 7.51 9.32 7.94
CA ALA A 93 8.52 8.44 7.36
C ALA A 93 8.21 8.14 5.88
N LEU A 94 6.95 7.87 5.52
CA LEU A 94 6.54 7.68 4.12
C LEU A 94 6.66 8.96 3.28
N GLY A 95 6.19 10.10 3.78
CA GLY A 95 6.23 11.37 3.05
C GLY A 95 7.65 11.86 2.79
N TYR A 96 8.49 11.88 3.82
CA TYR A 96 9.90 12.24 3.68
C TYR A 96 10.71 11.16 2.96
N GLY A 97 10.41 9.88 3.21
CA GLY A 97 11.02 8.74 2.52
C GLY A 97 10.73 8.78 1.01
N ALA A 98 9.50 9.12 0.61
CA ALA A 98 9.15 9.31 -0.79
C ALA A 98 9.92 10.47 -1.43
N ARG A 99 10.14 11.57 -0.70
CA ARG A 99 10.99 12.68 -1.18
C ARG A 99 12.46 12.27 -1.33
N LEU A 100 12.98 11.44 -0.44
CA LEU A 100 14.34 10.89 -0.53
C LEU A 100 14.48 9.91 -1.70
N LEU A 101 13.42 9.16 -2.01
CA LEU A 101 13.37 8.21 -3.11
C LEU A 101 13.00 8.85 -4.47
N ALA A 102 12.47 10.07 -4.48
CA ALA A 102 12.18 10.82 -5.70
C ALA A 102 13.36 10.91 -6.71
N PRO A 103 14.61 11.23 -6.29
CA PRO A 103 15.75 11.21 -7.21
C PRO A 103 16.11 9.78 -7.69
N LEU A 104 15.76 8.74 -6.92
CA LEU A 104 15.95 7.36 -7.32
C LEU A 104 14.95 6.97 -8.41
N PHE A 105 13.68 7.37 -8.26
CA PHE A 105 12.61 7.13 -9.25
C PHE A 105 12.74 7.93 -10.55
N ALA A 106 13.63 8.93 -10.60
CA ALA A 106 14.01 9.57 -11.86
C ALA A 106 14.82 8.63 -12.78
N ARG A 107 15.43 7.57 -12.23
CA ARG A 107 16.19 6.58 -12.99
C ARG A 107 15.27 5.44 -13.47
N PRO A 108 15.26 5.10 -14.77
CA PRO A 108 14.49 3.95 -15.28
C PRO A 108 14.88 2.62 -14.62
N ALA A 109 16.14 2.49 -14.18
CA ALA A 109 16.62 1.31 -13.47
C ALA A 109 15.94 1.09 -12.10
N ALA A 110 15.60 2.16 -11.37
CA ALA A 110 14.90 2.04 -10.09
C ALA A 110 13.48 1.49 -10.28
N TRP A 111 12.81 1.87 -11.37
CA TRP A 111 11.52 1.30 -11.75
C TRP A 111 11.63 -0.20 -12.07
N ARG A 112 12.69 -0.62 -12.78
CA ARG A 112 12.92 -2.05 -13.04
C ARG A 112 13.12 -2.86 -11.77
N VAL A 113 13.93 -2.35 -10.84
CA VAL A 113 14.19 -3.03 -9.56
C VAL A 113 12.93 -3.08 -8.70
N LEU A 114 12.17 -1.99 -8.63
CA LEU A 114 10.89 -1.96 -7.91
C LEU A 114 9.89 -2.96 -8.51
N ASP A 115 9.66 -2.92 -9.82
CA ASP A 115 8.75 -3.83 -10.50
C ASP A 115 9.20 -5.29 -10.37
N GLY A 116 10.51 -5.55 -10.42
CA GLY A 116 11.09 -6.88 -10.18
C GLY A 116 10.87 -7.37 -8.75
N LEU A 117 11.03 -6.50 -7.76
CA LEU A 117 10.77 -6.82 -6.36
C LEU A 117 9.28 -7.06 -6.11
N ILE A 118 8.40 -6.25 -6.70
CA ILE A 118 6.94 -6.45 -6.66
C ILE A 118 6.60 -7.80 -7.29
N ALA A 119 7.15 -8.13 -8.46
CA ALA A 119 6.92 -9.41 -9.11
C ALA A 119 7.37 -10.59 -8.23
N ALA A 120 8.54 -10.49 -7.60
CA ALA A 120 9.07 -11.52 -6.69
C ALA A 120 8.18 -11.71 -5.46
N VAL A 121 7.75 -10.62 -4.82
CA VAL A 121 6.86 -10.68 -3.64
C VAL A 121 5.49 -11.25 -4.02
N MET A 122 4.89 -10.79 -5.12
CA MET A 122 3.60 -11.32 -5.58
C MET A 122 3.67 -12.80 -5.97
N ALA A 123 4.76 -13.23 -6.60
CA ALA A 123 5.00 -14.65 -6.90
C ALA A 123 5.16 -15.48 -5.61
N ALA A 124 5.93 -14.98 -4.63
CA ALA A 124 6.11 -15.65 -3.35
C ALA A 124 4.79 -15.78 -2.58
N LEU A 125 3.94 -14.75 -2.57
CA LEU A 125 2.62 -14.79 -1.94
C LEU A 125 1.66 -15.73 -2.67
N SER A 126 1.71 -15.77 -4.00
CA SER A 126 0.92 -16.73 -4.79
C SER A 126 1.31 -18.18 -4.47
N LEU A 127 2.62 -18.44 -4.40
CA LEU A 127 3.16 -19.76 -4.05
C LEU A 127 2.85 -20.14 -2.60
N SER A 128 2.93 -19.21 -1.64
CA SER A 128 2.58 -19.50 -0.24
C SER A 128 1.09 -19.78 -0.06
N LEU A 129 0.22 -19.08 -0.79
CA LEU A 129 -1.21 -19.35 -0.84
C LEU A 129 -1.52 -20.74 -1.44
N LEU A 130 -0.82 -21.12 -2.51
CA LEU A 130 -0.95 -22.47 -3.08
C LEU A 130 -0.39 -23.55 -2.15
N ALA A 131 0.72 -23.28 -1.47
CA ALA A 131 1.30 -24.21 -0.49
C ALA A 131 0.40 -24.39 0.74
N SER A 132 -0.34 -23.35 1.15
CA SER A 132 -1.32 -23.45 2.24
C SER A 132 -2.54 -24.32 1.90
N LEU A 133 -2.65 -24.77 0.64
CA LEU A 133 -3.74 -25.61 0.13
C LEU A 133 -3.40 -27.11 0.14
N VAL A 134 -2.13 -27.47 0.32
CA VAL A 134 -1.58 -28.84 0.38
C VAL A 134 -1.36 -29.21 1.84
#